data_AF-A0A497RIT2-F1
#
_entry.id   AF-A0A497RIT2-F1
#
_cell.length_a   1.000
_cell.length_b   1.000
_cell.length_c   1.000
_cell.angle_alpha   90.00
_cell.angle_beta   90.00
_cell.angle_gamma   90.00
#
_symmetry.space_group_name_H-M   'P 1'
#
loop_
_entity.id
_entity.type
_entity.pdbx_description
1 polymer ?
#
loop_
_entity_poly.entity_id
_entity_poly.type
_entity_poly.pdbx_seq_one_letter_code
_entity_poly.pdbx_strand_id
1 'polypeptide(L)'
;MSGIVGSPQPGLYFIGELNPNEVATARFKIDIDKDAGAGFYPATVKIRYDDDEGYTHESNPMTVSIEVREKPLLNPVTVTAITLIVIALIAGLKFARRRR
;
A
#
# COMPACT_ATOMS: atom_id res chain seq x y z
N MET A 1 -16.18 -27.72 0.71
CA MET A 1 -14.80 -27.19 0.62
C MET A 1 -14.85 -25.66 0.54
N SER A 2 -15.46 -24.99 1.54
CA SER A 2 -15.86 -23.56 1.43
C SER A 2 -14.96 -22.58 2.18
N GLY A 3 -13.78 -23.01 2.64
CA GLY A 3 -12.92 -22.21 3.52
C GLY A 3 -11.84 -21.37 2.82
N ILE A 4 -11.73 -21.40 1.49
CA ILE A 4 -10.61 -20.77 0.76
C ILE A 4 -11.08 -19.65 -0.17
N VAL A 5 -12.37 -19.63 -0.55
CA VAL A 5 -12.93 -18.56 -1.39
C VAL A 5 -12.90 -17.23 -0.63
N GLY A 6 -12.24 -16.23 -1.21
CA GLY A 6 -12.18 -14.87 -0.65
C GLY A 6 -11.19 -14.64 0.50
N SER A 7 -10.39 -15.64 0.90
CA SER A 7 -9.27 -15.42 1.84
C SER A 7 -8.00 -15.05 1.07
N PRO A 8 -7.44 -13.84 1.24
CA PRO A 8 -6.15 -13.50 0.64
C PRO A 8 -5.06 -14.33 1.32
N GLN A 9 -4.47 -15.27 0.58
CA GLN A 9 -3.20 -15.87 0.97
C GLN A 9 -2.07 -15.00 0.41
N PRO A 10 -0.85 -15.03 1.00
CA PRO A 10 0.30 -14.35 0.42
C PRO A 10 0.50 -14.80 -1.04
N GLY A 11 0.21 -13.90 -1.98
CA GLY A 11 0.37 -14.16 -3.42
C GLY A 11 -0.74 -14.98 -4.11
N LEU A 12 -1.78 -15.45 -3.41
CA LEU A 12 -2.88 -16.23 -4.03
C LEU A 12 -4.25 -15.75 -3.53
N TYR A 13 -5.19 -15.58 -4.46
CA TYR A 13 -6.59 -15.24 -4.17
C TYR A 13 -7.52 -16.14 -4.97
N PHE A 14 -8.37 -16.91 -4.28
CA PHE A 14 -9.32 -17.81 -4.92
C PHE A 14 -10.68 -17.13 -5.12
N ILE A 15 -11.11 -17.03 -6.38
CA ILE A 15 -12.38 -16.41 -6.78
C ILE A 15 -13.54 -17.40 -6.73
N GLY A 16 -13.30 -18.67 -7.07
CA GLY A 16 -14.35 -19.67 -7.28
C GLY A 16 -14.75 -19.78 -8.75
N GLU A 17 -15.98 -20.21 -9.00
CA GLU A 17 -16.56 -20.34 -10.33
C GLU A 17 -17.07 -18.98 -10.82
N LEU A 18 -16.84 -18.69 -12.10
CA LEU A 18 -17.29 -17.47 -12.77
C LEU A 18 -18.15 -17.86 -13.97
N ASN A 19 -19.39 -17.40 -14.00
CA ASN A 19 -20.26 -17.62 -15.15
C ASN A 19 -19.83 -16.76 -16.34
N PRO A 20 -20.26 -17.09 -17.57
CA PRO A 20 -20.04 -16.21 -18.71
C PRO A 20 -20.54 -14.79 -18.45
N ASN A 21 -19.68 -13.80 -18.71
CA ASN A 21 -19.89 -12.36 -18.46
C ASN A 21 -19.91 -11.93 -16.98
N GLU A 22 -19.60 -12.82 -16.04
CA GLU A 22 -19.43 -12.45 -14.63
C GLU A 22 -18.08 -11.75 -14.40
N VAL A 23 -18.07 -10.80 -13.45
CA VAL A 23 -16.87 -10.05 -13.07
C VAL A 23 -16.61 -10.25 -11.59
N ALA A 24 -15.40 -10.69 -11.26
CA ALA A 24 -14.92 -10.77 -9.89
C ALA A 24 -13.70 -9.87 -9.67
N THR A 25 -13.49 -9.48 -8.42
CA THR A 25 -12.34 -8.67 -7.98
C THR A 25 -11.49 -9.47 -7.00
N ALA A 26 -10.22 -9.69 -7.34
CA ALA A 26 -9.21 -10.21 -6.42
C ALA A 26 -8.50 -9.06 -5.70
N ARG A 27 -8.26 -9.21 -4.38
CA ARG A 27 -7.52 -8.23 -3.58
C ARG A 27 -6.31 -8.89 -2.94
N PHE A 28 -5.14 -8.29 -3.16
CA PHE A 28 -3.89 -8.73 -2.58
C PHE A 28 -3.42 -7.71 -1.54
N LYS A 29 -2.92 -8.20 -0.41
CA LYS A 29 -2.21 -7.38 0.56
C LYS A 29 -0.73 -7.38 0.21
N ILE A 30 -0.16 -6.19 0.06
CA ILE A 30 1.28 -6.00 -0.14
C ILE A 30 1.84 -5.45 1.16
N ASP A 31 2.91 -6.07 1.64
CA ASP A 31 3.70 -5.59 2.77
C ASP A 31 5.03 -5.08 2.22
N ILE A 32 5.45 -3.89 2.64
CA ILE A 32 6.67 -3.24 2.19
C ILE A 32 7.63 -3.28 3.36
N ASP A 33 8.81 -3.88 3.14
CA ASP A 33 9.85 -3.92 4.16
C ASP A 33 10.21 -2.48 4.61
N LYS A 34 10.39 -2.28 5.91
CA LYS A 34 10.83 -1.00 6.48
C LYS A 34 12.17 -0.52 5.92
N ASP A 35 12.99 -1.46 5.43
CA ASP A 35 14.31 -1.21 4.84
C ASP A 35 14.26 -1.18 3.30
N ALA A 36 13.07 -1.30 2.69
CA ALA A 36 12.90 -1.18 1.25
C ALA A 36 13.26 0.23 0.78
N GLY A 37 14.18 0.32 -0.18
CA GLY A 37 14.54 1.57 -0.82
C GLY A 37 13.38 2.15 -1.62
N ALA A 38 13.40 3.47 -1.82
CA ALA A 38 12.49 4.08 -2.77
C ALA A 38 12.79 3.62 -4.20
N GLY A 39 11.75 3.39 -4.98
CA GLY A 39 11.89 2.87 -6.34
C GLY A 39 10.61 2.24 -6.87
N PHE A 40 10.74 1.62 -8.04
CA PHE A 40 9.64 0.92 -8.70
C PHE A 40 9.89 -0.58 -8.66
N TYR A 41 8.94 -1.33 -8.09
CA TYR A 41 9.02 -2.77 -7.93
C TYR A 41 7.94 -3.44 -8.79
N PRO A 42 8.31 -4.36 -9.71
CA PRO A 42 7.33 -5.06 -10.52
C PRO A 42 6.63 -6.16 -9.71
N ALA A 43 5.31 -6.23 -9.83
CA ALA A 43 4.51 -7.35 -9.38
C ALA A 43 3.82 -8.02 -10.58
N THR A 44 3.99 -9.33 -10.70
CA THR A 44 3.41 -10.12 -11.80
C THR A 44 2.26 -10.96 -11.28
N VAL A 45 1.12 -10.90 -11.95
CA VAL A 45 -0.08 -11.69 -11.63
C VAL A 45 -0.46 -12.55 -12.83
N LYS A 46 -0.95 -13.75 -12.55
CA LYS A 46 -1.52 -14.68 -13.52
C LYS A 46 -2.83 -15.25 -13.00
N ILE A 47 -3.70 -15.63 -13.92
CA ILE A 47 -4.95 -16.31 -13.62
C ILE A 47 -4.79 -17.76 -14.03
N ARG A 48 -5.10 -18.67 -13.11
CA ARG A 48 -5.22 -20.11 -13.38
C ARG A 48 -6.67 -20.51 -13.18
N TYR A 49 -7.26 -21.19 -14.14
CA TYR A 49 -8.64 -21.65 -14.10
C TYR A 49 -8.77 -22.99 -14.82
N ASP A 50 -9.80 -23.75 -14.48
CA ASP A 50 -10.19 -24.94 -15.22
C ASP A 50 -11.40 -24.57 -16.11
N ASP A 51 -11.41 -25.03 -17.36
CA ASP A 51 -12.56 -24.84 -18.26
C ASP A 51 -13.69 -25.86 -17.97
N ASP A 52 -14.76 -25.78 -18.75
CA ASP A 52 -15.93 -26.66 -18.65
C ASP A 52 -15.62 -28.12 -19.00
N GLU A 53 -14.55 -28.37 -19.77
CA GLU A 53 -14.04 -29.69 -20.10
C GLU A 53 -13.07 -30.23 -19.01
N GLY A 54 -12.73 -29.41 -18.01
CA GLY A 54 -11.84 -29.76 -16.90
C GLY A 54 -10.34 -29.59 -17.22
N TYR A 55 -9.99 -28.91 -18.31
CA TYR A 55 -8.61 -28.58 -18.64
C TYR A 55 -8.17 -27.32 -17.91
N THR A 56 -6.99 -27.40 -17.29
CA THR A 56 -6.35 -26.24 -16.66
C THR A 56 -5.74 -25.32 -17.73
N HIS A 57 -6.06 -24.03 -17.62
CA HIS A 57 -5.48 -22.95 -18.37
C HIS A 57 -4.75 -21.96 -17.47
N GLU A 58 -3.77 -21.26 -18.05
CA GLU A 58 -3.05 -20.17 -17.41
C GLU A 58 -3.04 -18.95 -18.34
N SER A 59 -3.37 -17.78 -17.79
CA SER A 59 -3.35 -16.53 -18.56
C SER A 59 -1.93 -16.08 -18.87
N ASN A 60 -1.82 -15.17 -19.84
CA ASN A 60 -0.61 -14.36 -19.97
C ASN A 60 -0.33 -13.59 -18.66
N PRO A 61 0.95 -13.38 -18.30
CA PRO A 61 1.31 -12.59 -17.15
C PRO A 61 0.94 -11.12 -17.34
N MET A 62 0.38 -10.54 -16.28
CA MET A 62 0.10 -9.11 -16.18
C MET A 62 1.04 -8.51 -15.15
N THR A 63 1.86 -7.53 -15.57
CA THR A 63 2.83 -6.88 -14.70
C THR A 63 2.34 -5.49 -14.29
N VAL A 64 2.34 -5.22 -13.00
CA VAL A 64 2.01 -3.93 -12.40
C VAL A 64 3.26 -3.35 -11.74
N SER A 65 3.48 -2.04 -11.88
CA SER A 65 4.58 -1.35 -11.21
C SER A 65 4.10 -0.75 -9.89
N ILE A 66 4.76 -1.09 -8.79
CA ILE A 66 4.48 -0.57 -7.45
C ILE A 66 5.55 0.48 -7.14
N GLU A 67 5.13 1.74 -6.97
CA GLU A 67 6.01 2.81 -6.54
C GLU A 67 6.15 2.80 -5.00
N VAL A 68 7.37 2.59 -4.52
CA VAL A 68 7.76 2.75 -3.12
C VAL A 68 8.41 4.11 -2.96
N ARG A 69 7.87 4.92 -2.06
CA ARG A 69 8.39 6.26 -1.75
C ARG A 69 9.07 6.29 -0.40
N GLU A 70 10.06 7.16 -0.27
CA GLU A 70 10.66 7.43 1.02
C GLU A 70 9.62 7.98 2.00
N LYS A 71 9.70 7.53 3.24
CA LYS A 71 8.91 8.11 4.32
C LYS A 71 9.45 9.51 4.63
N PRO A 72 8.64 10.57 4.59
CA PRO A 72 9.10 11.90 4.94
C PRO A 72 9.60 11.92 6.39
N LEU A 73 10.78 12.53 6.60
CA LEU A 73 11.43 12.63 7.92
C LEU A 73 10.59 13.41 8.92
N LEU A 74 9.85 14.41 8.45
CA LEU A 74 8.99 15.27 9.26
C LEU A 74 7.58 15.23 8.69
N ASN A 75 6.60 15.00 9.57
CA ASN A 75 5.21 15.18 9.22
C ASN A 75 4.82 16.68 9.35
N PRO A 76 3.80 17.16 8.60
CA PRO A 76 3.37 18.56 8.69
C PRO A 76 3.01 19.00 10.11
N VAL A 77 2.47 18.09 10.93
CA VAL A 77 2.10 18.35 12.33
C VAL A 77 3.32 18.63 13.22
N THR A 78 4.44 17.92 13.01
CA THR A 78 5.69 18.16 13.74
C THR A 78 6.30 19.48 13.28
N VAL A 79 6.24 19.77 11.98
CA VAL A 79 6.71 21.06 11.45
C VAL A 79 5.95 22.22 12.09
N THR A 80 4.61 22.16 12.16
CA THR A 80 3.78 23.21 12.78
C THR A 80 4.04 23.35 14.28
N ALA A 81 4.20 22.25 15.01
CA ALA A 81 4.54 22.27 16.43
C ALA A 81 5.89 22.95 16.68
N ILE A 82 6.93 22.59 15.91
CA ILE A 82 8.26 23.21 16.01
C ILE A 82 8.15 24.71 15.72
N THR A 83 7.39 25.12 14.70
CA THR A 83 7.24 26.55 14.36
C THR A 83 6.55 27.33 15.49
N LEU A 84 5.50 26.78 16.09
CA LEU A 84 4.82 27.43 17.23
C LEU A 84 5.74 27.56 18.45
N ILE A 85 6.55 26.54 18.74
CA ILE A 85 7.54 26.57 19.82
C ILE A 85 8.58 27.67 19.57
N VAL A 86 9.11 27.77 18.35
CA VAL A 86 10.08 28.82 17.98
C VAL A 86 9.46 30.21 18.11
N ILE A 87 8.21 30.41 17.65
CA ILE A 87 7.50 31.68 17.79
C ILE A 87 7.29 32.03 19.27
N ALA A 88 6.87 31.07 20.09
CA ALA A 88 6.66 31.26 21.53
C ALA A 88 7.97 31.61 22.26
N LEU A 89 9.09 30.95 21.91
CA LEU A 89 10.41 31.25 22.45
C LEU A 89 10.86 32.68 22.08
N ILE A 90 10.70 33.08 20.81
CA ILE A 90 11.05 34.43 20.37
C ILE A 90 10.18 35.48 21.07
N ALA A 91 8.86 35.24 21.15
CA ALA A 91 7.93 36.14 21.85
C ALA A 91 8.27 36.26 23.35
N GLY A 92 8.55 35.13 24.00
CA GLY A 92 8.97 35.07 25.41
C GLY A 92 10.28 35.81 25.67
N LEU A 93 11.31 35.60 24.82
CA LEU A 93 12.59 36.30 24.91
C LEU A 93 12.44 37.81 24.67
N LYS A 94 11.64 38.21 23.67
CA LYS A 94 11.34 39.61 23.39
C LYS A 94 10.62 40.27 24.56
N PHE A 95 9.66 39.57 25.17
CA PHE A 95 8.93 40.06 26.33
C PHE A 95 9.83 40.20 27.57
N ALA A 96 10.73 39.24 27.80
CA ALA A 96 11.70 39.30 28.90
C ALA A 96 12.70 40.46 28.74
N ARG A 97 13.16 40.75 27.52
CA ARG A 97 14.05 41.90 27.25
C ARG A 97 13.37 43.26 27.36
N ARG A 98 12.05 43.35 27.11
CA ARG A 98 11.29 44.61 27.16
C ARG A 98 10.88 45.03 28.59
N ARG A 99 10.99 44.12 29.56
CA ARG A 99 10.67 44.36 30.98
C ARG A 99 11.89 44.70 31.86
N ARG A 100 13.09 44.70 31.29
CA ARG A 100 14.28 45.35 31.88
C ARG A 100 14.40 46.75 31.32
#